data_AF-A6GR83-F1
#
_entry.id   AF-A6GR83-F1
#
_cell.length_a   1.000
_cell.length_b   1.000
_cell.length_c   1.000
_cell.angle_alpha   90.00
_cell.angle_beta   90.00
_cell.angle_gamma   90.00
#
_symmetry.space_group_name_H-M   'P 1'
#
loop_
_entity.id
_entity.type
_entity.pdbx_description
1 polymer ?
#
loop_
_entity_poly.entity_id
_entity_poly.type
_entity_poly.pdbx_seq_one_letter_code
_entity_poly.pdbx_strand_id
1 'polypeptide(L)'
;MSLATRCPNCNTLFKVTSGQLQMHEGKVRCGHCQTIFSGIEHLTSADTEAWQKLDLSPKHSDTGYTSDHNLTGGDGTDSEALFADTAPSKPLLNFSQGNPVLKVACVALLLALGLQALWWQRIDLLQQTPDMAKHINTAGPTIQRLFASPATQALRVEGSGLQALDEHNLRVDLTLHNQLPLPALWPHLKVELLDPQGLVLASKSLSPSDYQLRDENAASQAPLIAGEKTVEVLAYLNLSTLNTQLPESAATGFRLELFDQGPGEQ
;
A
#
# COMPACT_ATOMS: atom_id res chain seq x y z
N MET A 1 40.81 28.07 5.97
CA MET A 1 40.39 29.47 6.21
C MET A 1 38.91 29.56 5.91
N SER A 2 38.11 30.13 6.80
CA SER A 2 36.69 30.33 6.54
C SER A 2 36.49 31.62 5.76
N LEU A 3 35.79 31.52 4.64
CA LEU A 3 35.38 32.64 3.81
C LEU A 3 33.91 32.95 4.10
N ALA A 4 33.43 34.11 3.67
CA ALA A 4 32.02 34.42 3.69
C ALA A 4 31.54 34.74 2.28
N THR A 5 30.30 34.39 1.98
CA THR A 5 29.67 34.68 0.70
C THR A 5 28.30 35.33 0.95
N ARG A 6 27.95 36.28 0.08
CA ARG A 6 26.71 37.05 0.14
C ARG A 6 25.78 36.57 -0.97
N CYS A 7 24.55 36.20 -0.63
CA CYS A 7 23.59 35.75 -1.64
C CYS A 7 23.12 36.94 -2.50
N PRO A 8 23.17 36.87 -3.84
CA PRO A 8 22.68 37.96 -4.69
C PRO A 8 21.15 38.14 -4.66
N ASN A 9 20.40 37.11 -4.23
CA ASN A 9 18.93 37.15 -4.25
C ASN A 9 18.33 37.74 -2.97
N CYS A 10 18.83 37.35 -1.79
CA CYS A 10 18.28 37.80 -0.50
C CYS A 10 19.29 38.56 0.36
N ASN A 11 20.48 38.85 -0.18
CA ASN A 11 21.56 39.55 0.48
C ASN A 11 22.06 38.93 1.80
N THR A 12 21.62 37.70 2.10
CA THR A 12 22.02 36.97 3.32
C THR A 12 23.47 36.57 3.22
N LEU A 13 24.21 36.80 4.31
CA LEU A 13 25.64 36.56 4.41
C LEU A 13 25.88 35.32 5.26
N PHE A 14 26.64 34.38 4.74
CA PHE A 14 26.89 33.11 5.42
C PHE A 14 28.31 32.63 5.19
N LYS A 15 28.78 31.83 6.13
CA LYS A 15 30.15 31.30 6.17
C LYS A 15 30.27 30.07 5.29
N VAL A 16 31.30 30.05 4.46
CA VAL A 16 31.64 28.95 3.54
C VAL A 16 33.11 28.61 3.66
N THR A 17 33.45 27.33 3.56
CA THR A 17 34.86 26.90 3.62
C THR A 17 35.40 26.67 2.21
N SER A 18 36.66 27.00 1.96
CA SER A 18 37.30 26.80 0.64
C SER A 18 37.16 25.36 0.13
N GLY A 19 37.24 24.35 1.02
CA GLY A 19 37.04 22.94 0.66
C GLY A 19 35.61 22.60 0.21
N GLN A 20 34.59 23.26 0.77
CA GLN A 20 33.19 23.07 0.36
C GLN A 20 32.93 23.65 -1.03
N LEU A 21 33.56 24.79 -1.34
CA LEU A 21 33.49 25.39 -2.67
C LEU A 21 34.19 24.51 -3.71
N GLN A 22 35.33 23.89 -3.39
CA GLN A 22 36.03 23.00 -4.33
C GLN A 22 35.26 21.72 -4.64
N MET A 23 34.60 21.10 -3.65
CA MET A 23 33.82 19.87 -3.87
C MET A 23 32.59 20.08 -4.77
N HIS A 24 32.04 21.29 -4.81
CA HIS A 24 30.79 21.60 -5.52
C HIS A 24 30.98 22.59 -6.68
N GLU A 25 32.16 22.59 -7.31
CA GLU A 25 32.48 23.46 -8.46
C GLU A 25 32.20 24.96 -8.19
N GLY A 26 32.34 25.39 -6.94
CA GLY A 26 32.11 26.76 -6.50
C GLY A 26 30.65 27.16 -6.30
N LYS A 27 29.69 26.25 -6.49
CA LYS A 27 28.25 26.52 -6.33
C LYS A 27 27.80 26.28 -4.89
N VAL A 28 27.03 27.23 -4.36
CA VAL A 28 26.49 27.17 -3.00
C VAL A 28 25.00 27.45 -3.03
N ARG A 29 24.25 26.83 -2.11
CA ARG A 29 22.82 27.11 -1.91
C ARG A 29 22.65 28.01 -0.70
N CYS A 30 21.93 29.12 -0.84
CA CYS A 30 21.63 29.99 0.30
C CYS A 30 20.73 29.28 1.31
N GLY A 31 21.10 29.27 2.60
CA GLY A 31 20.27 28.68 3.66
C GLY A 31 18.96 29.43 3.92
N HIS A 32 18.83 30.68 3.46
CA HIS A 32 17.64 31.51 3.68
C HIS A 32 16.63 31.41 2.54
N CYS A 33 17.03 31.77 1.32
CA CYS A 33 16.14 31.78 0.16
C CYS A 33 16.29 30.55 -0.76
N GLN A 34 17.20 29.62 -0.44
CA GLN A 34 17.47 28.39 -1.20
C GLN A 34 17.94 28.57 -2.66
N THR A 35 18.24 29.79 -3.09
CA THR A 35 18.82 30.05 -4.41
C THR A 35 20.23 29.46 -4.51
N ILE A 36 20.52 28.76 -5.63
CA ILE A 36 21.86 28.24 -5.95
C ILE A 36 22.59 29.28 -6.79
N PHE A 37 23.80 29.65 -6.38
CA PHE A 37 24.63 30.64 -7.05
C PHE A 37 26.12 30.31 -6.93
N SER A 38 26.96 30.97 -7.72
CA SER A 38 28.41 30.87 -7.63
C SER A 38 28.90 31.58 -6.37
N GLY A 39 29.26 30.80 -5.35
CA GLY A 39 29.73 31.32 -4.07
C GLY A 39 31.08 32.04 -4.17
N ILE A 40 31.89 31.67 -5.18
CA ILE A 40 33.21 32.25 -5.45
C ILE A 40 33.11 33.69 -5.97
N GLU A 41 32.11 33.99 -6.81
CA GLU A 41 31.91 35.32 -7.41
C GLU A 41 31.42 36.36 -6.38
N HIS A 42 30.80 35.89 -5.30
CA HIS A 42 30.19 36.74 -4.27
C HIS A 42 30.90 36.58 -2.92
N LEU A 43 32.19 36.19 -2.94
CA LEU A 43 33.01 36.14 -1.73
C LEU A 43 33.21 37.54 -1.16
N THR A 44 32.95 37.68 0.13
CA THR A 44 33.25 38.91 0.88
C THR A 44 34.46 38.62 1.78
N SER A 45 35.45 39.51 1.78
CA SER A 45 36.59 39.48 2.70
C SER A 45 36.10 39.90 4.10
N ALA A 46 35.33 39.04 4.75
CA ALA A 46 34.90 39.26 6.11
C ALA A 46 35.94 38.61 7.02
N ASP A 47 36.83 39.44 7.54
CA ASP A 47 37.82 39.08 8.56
C ASP A 47 37.08 38.40 9.72
N THR A 48 37.66 37.32 10.23
CA THR A 48 36.95 36.31 11.05
C THR A 48 36.42 36.88 12.38
N GLU A 49 36.75 38.12 12.74
CA GLU A 49 36.33 38.81 13.97
C GLU A 49 34.98 39.55 13.85
N ALA A 50 34.49 39.85 12.63
CA ALA A 50 33.23 40.58 12.44
C ALA A 50 31.97 39.73 12.67
N TRP A 51 32.09 38.40 12.55
CA TRP A 51 30.97 37.46 12.65
C TRP A 51 30.51 37.19 14.07
N GLN A 52 31.37 37.41 15.07
CA GLN A 52 31.05 37.14 16.47
C GLN A 52 30.14 38.21 17.09
N LYS A 53 29.95 39.35 16.40
CA LYS A 53 29.11 40.47 16.86
C LYS A 53 27.72 40.53 16.20
N LEU A 54 27.47 39.77 15.14
CA LEU A 54 26.16 39.68 14.50
C LEU A 54 25.38 38.55 15.17
N ASP A 55 24.74 38.87 16.29
CA ASP A 55 23.77 38.01 16.96
C ASP A 55 22.60 37.72 16.00
N LEU A 56 22.68 36.58 15.30
CA LEU A 56 21.64 36.06 14.41
C LEU A 56 20.73 35.07 15.16
N SER A 57 20.42 35.36 16.43
CA SER A 57 19.30 34.69 17.10
C SER A 57 17.97 35.24 16.56
N PRO A 58 17.04 34.41 16.07
CA PRO A 58 15.81 34.88 15.48
C PRO A 58 14.92 35.49 16.57
N LYS A 59 14.81 36.83 16.61
CA LYS A 59 13.81 37.51 17.44
C LYS A 59 12.42 37.21 16.89
N HIS A 60 11.72 36.27 17.52
CA HIS A 60 10.27 36.15 17.39
C HIS A 60 9.65 37.41 18.01
N SER A 61 9.14 38.30 17.18
CA SER A 61 8.41 39.49 17.61
C SER A 61 6.92 39.15 17.78
N ASP A 62 6.57 38.65 18.97
CA ASP A 62 5.23 38.83 19.51
C ASP A 62 5.15 40.23 20.13
N THR A 63 4.26 41.09 19.64
CA THR A 63 3.64 42.15 20.46
C THR A 63 2.47 42.80 19.73
N GLY A 64 1.34 42.87 20.43
CA GLY A 64 0.19 43.69 20.07
C GLY A 64 0.54 45.18 20.03
N TYR A 65 -0.15 45.87 19.14
CA TYR A 65 0.04 47.28 18.86
C TYR A 65 -0.98 48.12 19.65
N THR A 66 -0.48 48.94 20.58
CA THR A 66 -1.17 50.12 21.09
C THR A 66 -0.23 51.33 21.09
N SER A 67 -0.86 52.47 20.80
CA SER A 67 -0.48 53.86 21.08
C SER A 67 0.69 54.50 20.33
N ASP A 68 0.29 55.44 19.46
CA ASP A 68 0.64 56.86 19.47
C ASP A 68 2.12 57.23 19.57
N HIS A 69 2.64 57.98 18.60
CA HIS A 69 3.21 59.31 18.87
C HIS A 69 3.31 60.15 17.58
N ASN A 70 2.94 61.41 17.78
CA ASN A 70 2.93 62.55 16.89
C ASN A 70 4.36 63.08 16.70
N LEU A 71 4.81 63.31 15.46
CA LEU A 71 5.94 64.21 15.18
C LEU A 71 5.67 65.03 13.92
N THR A 72 5.69 66.33 14.15
CA THR A 72 5.64 67.43 13.20
C THR A 72 7.05 67.75 12.69
N GLY A 73 7.16 68.17 11.42
CA GLY A 73 8.24 69.03 10.94
C GLY A 73 9.17 68.40 9.89
N GLY A 74 9.26 69.03 8.72
CA GLY A 74 10.35 68.80 7.78
C GLY A 74 9.94 68.90 6.31
N ASP A 75 9.75 70.13 5.83
CA ASP A 75 9.77 70.50 4.41
C ASP A 75 11.10 70.08 3.76
N GLY A 76 11.03 69.55 2.54
CA GLY A 76 12.13 68.88 1.86
C GLY A 76 11.65 68.31 0.52
N THR A 77 11.44 69.23 -0.40
CA THR A 77 11.05 69.05 -1.80
C THR A 77 11.96 68.11 -2.60
N ASP A 78 11.31 67.30 -3.44
CA ASP A 78 11.72 66.94 -4.79
C ASP A 78 13.03 66.15 -4.97
N SER A 79 13.10 64.92 -4.46
CA SER A 79 14.03 63.90 -5.00
C SER A 79 13.66 62.51 -4.50
N GLU A 80 12.70 61.83 -5.14
CA GLU A 80 12.61 60.34 -5.19
C GLU A 80 11.40 59.80 -5.99
N ALA A 81 10.84 60.57 -6.92
CA ALA A 81 9.79 60.10 -7.83
C ALA A 81 10.37 59.53 -9.14
N LEU A 82 11.14 58.44 -9.09
CA LEU A 82 11.58 57.73 -10.31
C LEU A 82 11.60 56.20 -10.23
N PHE A 83 11.22 55.58 -9.09
CA PHE A 83 11.14 54.11 -8.98
C PHE A 83 9.91 53.60 -8.20
N ALA A 84 8.90 54.44 -7.98
CA ALA A 84 7.70 54.09 -7.23
C ALA A 84 6.56 53.56 -8.13
N ASP A 85 6.88 52.84 -9.21
CA ASP A 85 5.85 52.12 -9.97
C ASP A 85 6.31 50.69 -10.24
N THR A 86 5.39 49.76 -9.97
CA THR A 86 5.47 48.30 -10.20
C THR A 86 6.29 47.45 -9.22
N ALA A 87 5.93 47.46 -7.93
CA ALA A 87 6.02 46.25 -7.13
C ALA A 87 4.62 45.61 -7.03
N PRO A 88 4.36 44.45 -7.66
CA PRO A 88 3.08 43.76 -7.50
C PRO A 88 2.98 43.24 -6.06
N SER A 89 2.26 43.97 -5.21
CA SER A 89 1.92 43.56 -3.84
C SER A 89 0.81 42.51 -3.86
N LYS A 90 1.08 41.34 -4.44
CA LYS A 90 0.25 40.14 -4.23
C LYS A 90 1.17 38.96 -3.95
N PRO A 91 1.18 38.41 -2.71
CA PRO A 91 1.90 37.17 -2.45
C PRO A 91 1.32 36.07 -3.34
N LEU A 92 2.18 35.42 -4.14
CA LEU A 92 1.77 34.42 -5.15
C LEU A 92 1.30 33.07 -4.57
N LEU A 93 1.23 32.92 -3.25
CA LEU A 93 0.65 31.72 -2.63
C LEU A 93 -0.15 32.10 -1.39
N ASN A 94 -1.36 32.58 -1.63
CA ASN A 94 -2.39 32.73 -0.60
C ASN A 94 -2.98 31.34 -0.28
N PHE A 95 -2.34 30.59 0.62
CA PHE A 95 -2.84 29.28 1.09
C PHE A 95 -4.05 29.42 2.05
N SER A 96 -4.52 30.64 2.28
CA SER A 96 -5.55 30.98 3.25
C SER A 96 -6.90 31.32 2.60
N GLN A 97 -7.28 30.61 1.54
CA GLN A 97 -8.67 30.56 1.10
C GLN A 97 -8.98 29.21 0.43
N GLY A 98 -8.68 28.12 1.13
CA GLY A 98 -9.09 26.79 0.70
C GLY A 98 -10.62 26.73 0.66
N ASN A 99 -11.18 26.67 -0.56
CA ASN A 99 -12.61 26.47 -0.81
C ASN A 99 -13.13 25.40 0.15
N PRO A 100 -14.18 25.64 0.97
CA PRO A 100 -14.68 24.65 1.93
C PRO A 100 -15.01 23.32 1.25
N VAL A 101 -15.38 23.37 -0.04
CA VAL A 101 -15.56 22.20 -0.90
C VAL A 101 -14.29 21.37 -1.03
N LEU A 102 -13.12 21.98 -1.20
CA LEU A 102 -11.83 21.28 -1.28
C LEU A 102 -11.48 20.61 0.06
N LYS A 103 -11.75 21.28 1.18
CA LYS A 103 -11.51 20.68 2.52
C LYS A 103 -12.41 19.47 2.74
N VAL A 104 -13.70 19.58 2.42
CA VAL A 104 -14.64 18.46 2.50
C VAL A 104 -14.23 17.34 1.55
N ALA A 105 -13.80 17.66 0.33
CA ALA A 105 -13.31 16.68 -0.64
C ALA A 105 -12.06 15.95 -0.14
N CYS A 106 -11.09 16.66 0.45
CA CYS A 106 -9.91 16.05 1.06
C CYS A 106 -10.28 15.15 2.25
N VAL A 107 -11.19 15.59 3.13
CA VAL A 107 -11.65 14.76 4.26
C VAL A 107 -12.40 13.52 3.77
N ALA A 108 -13.28 13.65 2.78
CA ALA A 108 -13.98 12.53 2.18
C ALA A 108 -13.01 11.55 1.51
N LEU A 109 -11.98 12.05 0.82
CA LEU A 109 -10.94 11.23 0.20
C LEU A 109 -10.09 10.50 1.26
N LEU A 110 -9.72 11.17 2.35
CA LEU A 110 -9.02 10.54 3.47
C LEU A 110 -9.87 9.47 4.16
N LEU A 111 -11.17 9.71 4.35
CA LEU A 111 -12.10 8.71 4.87
C LEU A 111 -12.24 7.52 3.92
N ALA A 112 -12.35 7.75 2.62
CA ALA A 112 -12.41 6.69 1.63
C ALA A 112 -11.13 5.85 1.61
N LEU A 113 -9.95 6.48 1.65
CA LEU A 113 -8.67 5.79 1.76
C LEU A 113 -8.55 5.01 3.06
N GLY A 114 -9.01 5.58 4.18
CA GLY A 114 -9.07 4.89 5.47
C GLY A 114 -9.95 3.65 5.43
N LEU A 115 -11.15 3.75 4.83
CA LEU A 115 -12.04 2.60 4.62
C LEU A 115 -11.42 1.55 3.70
N GLN A 116 -10.75 1.95 2.62
CA GLN A 116 -10.04 1.02 1.73
C GLN A 116 -8.93 0.28 2.46
N ALA A 117 -8.12 0.99 3.26
CA ALA A 117 -7.08 0.38 4.08
C ALA A 117 -7.66 -0.59 5.13
N LEU A 118 -8.75 -0.19 5.82
CA LEU A 118 -9.45 -1.08 6.75
C LEU A 118 -10.00 -2.33 6.06
N TRP A 119 -10.58 -2.17 4.87
CA TRP A 119 -11.12 -3.30 4.10
C TRP A 119 -10.02 -4.24 3.61
N TRP A 120 -8.83 -3.70 3.29
CA TRP A 120 -7.65 -4.50 2.99
C TRP A 120 -7.16 -5.27 4.21
N GLN A 121 -7.15 -4.62 5.39
CA GLN A 121 -6.73 -5.20 6.67
C GLN A 121 -7.85 -5.96 7.40
N ARG A 122 -8.97 -6.24 6.72
CA ARG A 122 -10.15 -6.86 7.34
C ARG A 122 -9.84 -8.22 7.97
N ILE A 123 -8.92 -8.98 7.38
CA ILE A 123 -8.58 -10.33 7.84
C ILE A 123 -7.84 -10.25 9.18
N ASP A 124 -6.82 -9.40 9.29
CA ASP A 124 -6.08 -9.16 10.54
C ASP A 124 -7.00 -8.58 11.65
N LEU A 125 -7.89 -7.65 11.28
CA LEU A 125 -8.86 -7.07 12.22
C LEU A 125 -9.82 -8.12 12.80
N LEU A 126 -10.28 -9.06 11.97
CA LEU A 126 -11.18 -10.12 12.38
C LEU A 126 -10.48 -11.25 13.15
N GLN A 127 -9.18 -11.46 12.93
CA GLN A 127 -8.37 -12.32 13.81
C GLN A 127 -8.27 -11.77 15.24
N GLN A 128 -8.17 -10.45 15.38
CA GLN A 128 -8.13 -9.78 16.69
C GLN A 128 -9.50 -9.68 17.37
N THR A 129 -10.60 -9.83 16.61
CA THR A 129 -11.98 -9.70 17.10
C THR A 129 -12.84 -10.92 16.74
N PRO A 130 -12.60 -12.09 17.37
CA PRO A 130 -13.27 -13.34 17.04
C PRO A 130 -14.80 -13.30 17.26
N ASP A 131 -15.30 -12.41 18.14
CA ASP A 131 -16.74 -12.21 18.34
C ASP A 131 -17.46 -11.71 17.08
N MET A 132 -16.84 -10.77 16.34
CA MET A 132 -17.43 -10.24 15.10
C MET A 132 -17.48 -11.30 14.01
N ALA A 133 -16.44 -12.14 13.91
CA ALA A 133 -16.41 -13.27 13.00
C ALA A 133 -17.54 -14.27 13.30
N LYS A 134 -17.80 -14.56 14.58
CA LYS A 134 -18.92 -15.41 15.00
C LYS A 134 -20.27 -14.87 14.54
N HIS A 135 -20.50 -13.56 14.66
CA HIS A 135 -21.72 -12.92 14.17
C HIS A 135 -21.89 -13.07 12.66
N ILE A 136 -20.81 -12.89 11.88
CA ILE A 136 -20.81 -13.10 10.42
C ILE A 136 -21.13 -14.56 10.09
N ASN A 137 -20.56 -15.52 10.82
CA ASN A 137 -20.78 -16.95 10.63
C ASN A 137 -22.24 -17.35 10.95
N THR A 138 -22.88 -16.71 11.93
CA THR A 138 -24.30 -16.91 12.24
C THR A 138 -25.26 -16.09 11.38
N ALA A 139 -24.75 -15.14 10.59
CA ALA A 139 -25.58 -14.32 9.71
C ALA A 139 -26.11 -15.13 8.53
N GLY A 140 -27.08 -14.58 7.81
CA GLY A 140 -27.63 -15.23 6.61
C GLY A 140 -26.59 -15.43 5.49
N PRO A 141 -26.88 -16.31 4.52
CA PRO A 141 -25.94 -16.70 3.46
C PRO A 141 -25.48 -15.53 2.59
N THR A 142 -26.30 -14.48 2.46
CA THR A 142 -25.93 -13.25 1.74
C THR A 142 -24.77 -12.51 2.40
N ILE A 143 -24.80 -12.39 3.74
CA ILE A 143 -23.73 -11.74 4.49
C ILE A 143 -22.47 -12.60 4.46
N GLN A 144 -22.63 -13.92 4.66
CA GLN A 144 -21.50 -14.84 4.58
C GLN A 144 -20.78 -14.75 3.24
N ARG A 145 -21.52 -14.72 2.11
CA ARG A 145 -20.92 -14.61 0.77
C ARG A 145 -20.26 -13.25 0.52
N LEU A 146 -20.78 -12.17 1.10
CA LEU A 146 -20.18 -10.83 0.98
C LEU A 146 -18.83 -10.73 1.69
N PHE A 147 -18.70 -11.41 2.83
CA PHE A 147 -17.46 -11.46 3.62
C PHE A 147 -16.64 -12.73 3.35
N ALA A 148 -17.05 -13.56 2.39
CA ALA A 148 -16.37 -14.80 2.10
C ALA A 148 -14.98 -14.54 1.54
N SER A 149 -14.00 -15.22 2.10
CA SER A 149 -12.62 -15.14 1.65
C SER A 149 -12.38 -16.07 0.47
N PRO A 150 -11.41 -15.74 -0.41
CA PRO A 150 -10.95 -16.66 -1.45
C PRO A 150 -10.53 -17.98 -0.84
N ALA A 151 -10.88 -19.07 -1.52
CA ALA A 151 -10.61 -20.44 -1.08
C ALA A 151 -9.11 -20.68 -0.94
N THR A 152 -8.28 -20.14 -1.83
CA THR A 152 -6.82 -20.31 -1.79
C THR A 152 -6.15 -19.70 -0.56
N GLN A 153 -6.77 -18.67 0.04
CA GLN A 153 -6.26 -17.99 1.23
C GLN A 153 -6.82 -18.60 2.52
N ALA A 154 -8.06 -19.10 2.46
CA ALA A 154 -8.77 -19.61 3.62
C ALA A 154 -8.55 -21.11 3.86
N LEU A 155 -8.55 -21.90 2.79
CA LEU A 155 -8.55 -23.36 2.85
C LEU A 155 -7.12 -23.91 2.71
N ARG A 156 -6.80 -24.87 3.56
CA ARG A 156 -5.59 -25.68 3.43
C ARG A 156 -5.96 -27.16 3.38
N VAL A 157 -5.22 -27.89 2.56
CA VAL A 157 -5.32 -29.35 2.47
C VAL A 157 -4.53 -29.95 3.63
N GLU A 158 -5.22 -30.64 4.54
CA GLU A 158 -4.57 -31.34 5.66
C GLU A 158 -4.17 -32.77 5.28
N GLY A 159 -4.94 -33.39 4.40
CA GLY A 159 -4.74 -34.75 3.91
C GLY A 159 -5.26 -34.89 2.50
N SER A 160 -4.55 -35.68 1.71
CA SER A 160 -4.96 -36.07 0.38
C SER A 160 -4.63 -37.54 0.17
N GLY A 161 -5.62 -38.31 -0.23
CA GLY A 161 -5.48 -39.70 -0.62
C GLY A 161 -6.00 -39.93 -2.04
N LEU A 162 -5.46 -40.99 -2.64
CA LEU A 162 -5.90 -41.51 -3.92
C LEU A 162 -6.18 -42.99 -3.73
N GLN A 163 -7.42 -43.39 -3.95
CA GLN A 163 -7.87 -44.77 -3.87
C GLN A 163 -8.32 -45.23 -5.25
N ALA A 164 -7.74 -46.30 -5.76
CA ALA A 164 -8.25 -46.96 -6.97
C ALA A 164 -9.54 -47.72 -6.63
N LEU A 165 -10.65 -47.34 -7.29
CA LEU A 165 -11.92 -48.05 -7.17
C LEU A 165 -11.96 -49.23 -8.15
N ASP A 166 -11.46 -49.00 -9.37
CA ASP A 166 -11.27 -50.00 -10.41
C ASP A 166 -10.12 -49.59 -11.35
N GLU A 167 -9.88 -50.33 -12.45
CA GLU A 167 -8.81 -50.04 -13.41
C GLU A 167 -8.93 -48.68 -14.10
N HIS A 168 -10.14 -48.11 -14.16
CA HIS A 168 -10.45 -46.89 -14.91
C HIS A 168 -11.01 -45.77 -14.04
N ASN A 169 -11.34 -46.01 -12.77
CA ASN A 169 -11.91 -45.04 -11.85
C ASN A 169 -11.05 -44.92 -10.60
N LEU A 170 -10.59 -43.69 -10.36
CA LEU A 170 -9.89 -43.28 -9.15
C LEU A 170 -10.83 -42.43 -8.31
N ARG A 171 -10.74 -42.61 -7.00
CA ARG A 171 -11.36 -41.75 -6.01
C ARG A 171 -10.27 -40.93 -5.33
N VAL A 172 -10.42 -39.62 -5.34
CA VAL A 172 -9.55 -38.71 -4.59
C VAL A 172 -10.30 -38.32 -3.33
N ASP A 173 -9.71 -38.62 -2.18
CA ASP A 173 -10.14 -38.10 -0.88
C ASP A 173 -9.27 -36.89 -0.52
N LEU A 174 -9.92 -35.79 -0.16
CA LEU A 174 -9.22 -34.60 0.32
C LEU A 174 -9.87 -34.15 1.62
N THR A 175 -9.06 -33.77 2.59
CA THR A 175 -9.54 -33.08 3.79
C THR A 175 -9.14 -31.61 3.71
N LEU A 176 -10.15 -30.74 3.65
CA LEU A 176 -9.98 -29.29 3.64
C LEU A 176 -10.29 -28.73 5.01
N HIS A 177 -9.40 -27.88 5.52
CA HIS A 177 -9.60 -27.13 6.75
C HIS A 177 -9.59 -25.63 6.46
N ASN A 178 -10.62 -24.92 6.96
CA ASN A 178 -10.68 -23.46 6.90
C ASN A 178 -9.90 -22.88 8.08
N GLN A 179 -8.74 -22.29 7.80
CA GLN A 179 -7.86 -21.69 8.80
C GLN A 179 -8.25 -20.25 9.17
N LEU A 180 -9.17 -19.63 8.43
CA LEU A 180 -9.59 -18.26 8.68
C LEU A 180 -10.88 -18.24 9.52
N PRO A 181 -11.06 -17.18 10.35
CA PRO A 181 -12.29 -17.00 11.12
C PRO A 181 -13.50 -16.61 10.25
N LEU A 182 -13.28 -16.39 8.95
CA LEU A 182 -14.27 -16.00 7.96
C LEU A 182 -14.79 -17.19 7.15
N PRO A 183 -16.02 -17.11 6.60
CA PRO A 183 -16.50 -18.09 5.63
C PRO A 183 -15.59 -18.11 4.39
N ALA A 184 -15.38 -19.30 3.83
CA ALA A 184 -14.55 -19.51 2.64
C ALA A 184 -15.40 -19.94 1.44
N LEU A 185 -15.04 -19.48 0.23
CA LEU A 185 -15.63 -20.03 -0.99
C LEU A 185 -15.07 -21.42 -1.29
N TRP A 186 -15.82 -22.16 -2.11
CA TRP A 186 -15.42 -23.48 -2.58
C TRP A 186 -14.39 -23.36 -3.74
N PRO A 187 -13.23 -24.02 -3.65
CA PRO A 187 -12.18 -23.91 -4.66
C PRO A 187 -12.48 -24.81 -5.86
N HIS A 188 -11.93 -24.43 -7.01
CA HIS A 188 -11.67 -25.36 -8.09
C HIS A 188 -10.44 -26.20 -7.73
N LEU A 189 -10.51 -27.50 -7.99
CA LEU A 189 -9.42 -28.43 -7.71
C LEU A 189 -8.80 -28.89 -9.02
N LYS A 190 -7.48 -28.83 -9.13
CA LYS A 190 -6.75 -29.44 -10.24
C LYS A 190 -6.01 -30.65 -9.71
N VAL A 191 -6.34 -31.82 -10.25
CA VAL A 191 -5.68 -33.08 -9.93
C VAL A 191 -4.77 -33.44 -11.09
N GLU A 192 -3.48 -33.54 -10.81
CA GLU A 192 -2.46 -33.96 -11.77
C GLU A 192 -1.93 -35.34 -11.38
N LEU A 193 -2.03 -36.31 -12.27
CA LEU A 193 -1.45 -37.64 -12.09
C LEU A 193 0.00 -37.61 -12.52
N LEU A 194 0.88 -38.17 -11.70
CA LEU A 194 2.33 -38.15 -11.86
C LEU A 194 2.88 -39.56 -12.09
N ASP A 195 3.87 -39.65 -12.99
CA ASP A 195 4.72 -40.83 -13.17
C ASP A 195 5.75 -40.95 -12.02
N PRO A 196 6.45 -42.10 -11.81
CA PRO A 196 7.55 -42.21 -10.85
C PRO A 196 8.64 -41.13 -11.00
N GLN A 197 8.82 -40.63 -12.22
CA GLN A 197 9.77 -39.60 -12.60
C GLN A 197 9.25 -38.18 -12.30
N GLY A 198 8.02 -38.05 -11.78
CA GLY A 198 7.39 -36.78 -11.44
C GLY A 198 6.85 -35.99 -12.64
N LEU A 199 6.72 -36.61 -13.81
CA LEU A 199 6.12 -36.00 -14.99
C LEU A 199 4.59 -36.08 -14.91
N VAL A 200 3.90 -34.99 -15.30
CA VAL A 200 2.44 -34.95 -15.35
C VAL A 200 1.93 -35.79 -16.52
N LEU A 201 1.28 -36.92 -16.22
CA LEU A 201 0.70 -37.85 -17.20
C LEU A 201 -0.70 -37.41 -17.65
N ALA A 202 -1.46 -36.83 -16.71
CA ALA A 202 -2.80 -36.32 -16.96
C ALA A 202 -3.14 -35.24 -15.94
N SER A 203 -3.95 -34.27 -16.35
CA SER A 203 -4.48 -33.24 -15.45
C SER A 203 -5.99 -33.10 -15.63
N LYS A 204 -6.74 -33.04 -14.53
CA LYS A 204 -8.17 -32.75 -14.53
C LYS A 204 -8.47 -31.58 -13.62
N SER A 205 -9.16 -30.58 -14.15
CA SER A 205 -9.80 -29.56 -13.33
C SER A 205 -11.19 -30.04 -12.94
N LEU A 206 -11.52 -29.91 -11.66
CA LEU A 206 -12.79 -30.24 -11.04
C LEU A 206 -13.40 -28.93 -10.51
N SER A 207 -14.66 -28.70 -10.85
CA SER A 207 -15.44 -27.59 -10.33
C SER A 207 -16.11 -27.94 -8.99
N PRO A 208 -16.59 -26.96 -8.22
CA PRO A 208 -17.34 -27.21 -6.99
C PRO A 208 -18.54 -28.15 -7.11
N SER A 209 -19.11 -28.28 -8.31
CA SER A 209 -20.20 -29.22 -8.62
C SER A 209 -19.74 -30.65 -8.90
N ASP A 210 -18.46 -30.89 -9.20
CA ASP A 210 -17.94 -32.21 -9.57
C ASP A 210 -17.51 -33.06 -8.37
N TYR A 211 -17.38 -32.46 -7.19
CA TYR A 211 -17.03 -33.17 -5.97
C TYR A 211 -18.20 -33.26 -4.99
N GLN A 212 -18.22 -34.32 -4.20
CA GLN A 212 -19.21 -34.58 -3.16
C GLN A 212 -18.62 -34.26 -1.80
N LEU A 213 -19.42 -33.59 -0.97
CA LEU A 213 -19.05 -33.21 0.39
C LEU A 213 -19.67 -34.23 1.34
N ARG A 214 -18.85 -34.87 2.18
CA ARG A 214 -19.32 -35.96 3.05
C ARG A 214 -20.10 -35.48 4.28
N ASP A 215 -19.99 -34.19 4.64
CA ASP A 215 -20.75 -33.59 5.73
C ASP A 215 -22.15 -33.13 5.29
N GLU A 216 -23.19 -33.57 6.00
CA GLU A 216 -24.61 -33.22 5.74
C GLU A 216 -24.89 -31.70 5.73
N ASN A 217 -24.10 -30.89 6.45
CA ASN A 217 -24.21 -29.42 6.44
C ASN A 217 -23.50 -28.75 5.24
N ALA A 218 -22.67 -29.49 4.50
CA ALA A 218 -21.94 -29.00 3.34
C ALA A 218 -22.67 -29.29 2.01
N ALA A 219 -23.75 -30.08 2.05
CA ALA A 219 -24.57 -30.44 0.89
C ALA A 219 -25.18 -29.24 0.12
N SER A 220 -25.21 -28.05 0.72
CA SER A 220 -25.79 -26.84 0.12
C SER A 220 -24.81 -25.97 -0.70
N GLN A 221 -23.57 -26.40 -0.97
CA GLN A 221 -22.53 -25.56 -1.61
C GLN A 221 -22.39 -24.17 -0.96
N ALA A 222 -22.83 -24.04 0.30
CA ALA A 222 -22.73 -22.80 1.06
C ALA A 222 -21.25 -22.57 1.43
N PRO A 223 -20.82 -21.30 1.60
CA PRO A 223 -19.45 -21.00 2.01
C PRO A 223 -19.05 -21.80 3.26
N LEU A 224 -17.84 -22.36 3.26
CA LEU A 224 -17.35 -23.15 4.38
C LEU A 224 -17.14 -22.23 5.59
N ILE A 225 -17.99 -22.38 6.60
CA ILE A 225 -17.95 -21.59 7.82
C ILE A 225 -16.68 -21.94 8.60
N ALA A 226 -16.09 -20.94 9.26
CA ALA A 226 -14.94 -21.15 10.13
C ALA A 226 -15.28 -22.11 11.28
N GLY A 227 -14.43 -23.11 11.52
CA GLY A 227 -14.58 -24.06 12.62
C GLY A 227 -13.55 -25.18 12.59
N GLU A 228 -13.38 -25.86 13.73
CA GLU A 228 -12.45 -26.98 13.95
C GLU A 228 -12.75 -28.24 13.12
N LYS A 229 -13.73 -28.19 12.21
CA LYS A 229 -14.14 -29.34 11.41
C LYS A 229 -13.42 -29.34 10.08
N THR A 230 -12.66 -30.40 9.84
CA THR A 230 -12.14 -30.76 8.51
C THR A 230 -13.30 -31.25 7.65
N VAL A 231 -13.44 -30.72 6.44
CA VAL A 231 -14.44 -31.21 5.49
C VAL A 231 -13.78 -32.19 4.54
N GLU A 232 -14.34 -33.40 4.47
CA GLU A 232 -13.93 -34.43 3.53
C GLU A 232 -14.62 -34.19 2.17
N VAL A 233 -13.80 -33.93 1.16
CA VAL A 233 -14.17 -33.75 -0.24
C VAL A 233 -13.84 -35.02 -1.00
N LEU A 234 -14.82 -35.55 -1.71
CA LEU A 234 -14.70 -36.76 -2.50
C LEU A 234 -14.88 -36.43 -3.97
N ALA A 235 -13.85 -36.70 -4.78
CA ALA A 235 -13.93 -36.56 -6.23
C ALA A 235 -13.71 -37.89 -6.92
N TYR A 236 -14.50 -38.16 -7.96
CA TYR A 236 -14.37 -39.35 -8.79
C TYR A 236 -13.75 -38.96 -10.13
N LEU A 237 -12.62 -39.57 -10.47
CA LEU A 237 -11.91 -39.34 -11.72
C LEU A 237 -11.97 -40.60 -12.58
N ASN A 238 -12.37 -40.43 -13.83
CA ASN A 238 -12.39 -41.50 -14.80
C ASN A 238 -11.21 -41.36 -15.77
N LEU A 239 -10.31 -42.35 -15.78
CA LEU A 239 -9.09 -42.38 -16.60
C LEU A 239 -9.36 -42.32 -18.09
N SER A 240 -10.48 -42.84 -18.57
CA SER A 240 -10.82 -42.80 -20.00
C SER A 240 -11.17 -41.39 -20.49
N THR A 241 -11.55 -40.49 -19.57
CA THR A 241 -11.90 -39.09 -19.85
C THR A 241 -10.76 -38.10 -19.61
N LEU A 242 -9.61 -38.59 -19.12
CA LEU A 242 -8.43 -37.76 -18.91
C LEU A 242 -7.75 -37.52 -20.26
N ASN A 243 -7.16 -36.34 -20.45
CA ASN A 243 -6.34 -36.06 -21.64
C ASN A 243 -5.03 -36.83 -21.51
N THR A 244 -5.07 -38.11 -21.88
CA THR A 244 -4.01 -39.08 -21.61
C THR A 244 -2.92 -39.02 -22.69
N GLN A 245 -1.70 -38.66 -22.29
CA GLN A 245 -0.50 -39.23 -22.89
C GLN A 245 0.05 -40.26 -21.91
N LEU A 246 -0.74 -41.30 -21.59
CA LEU A 246 -0.27 -42.34 -20.67
C LEU A 246 0.54 -43.39 -21.47
N PRO A 247 1.83 -43.59 -21.15
CA PRO A 247 2.45 -44.90 -21.33
C PRO A 247 1.75 -45.91 -20.41
N GLU A 248 1.94 -47.20 -20.62
CA GLU A 248 1.40 -48.30 -19.79
C GLU A 248 1.85 -48.27 -18.31
N SER A 249 2.53 -47.21 -17.84
CA SER A 249 2.90 -47.00 -16.44
C SER A 249 1.72 -46.49 -15.63
N ALA A 250 1.33 -47.27 -14.61
CA ALA A 250 0.35 -46.86 -13.62
C ALA A 250 0.85 -45.59 -12.91
N ALA A 251 -0.01 -44.56 -12.84
CA ALA A 251 0.28 -43.33 -12.10
C ALA A 251 0.72 -43.69 -10.67
N THR A 252 1.93 -43.29 -10.30
CA THR A 252 2.55 -43.66 -9.01
C THR A 252 2.40 -42.55 -7.97
N GLY A 253 2.07 -41.34 -8.42
CA GLY A 253 1.76 -40.22 -7.54
C GLY A 253 0.68 -39.31 -8.11
N PHE A 254 0.27 -38.33 -7.31
CA PHE A 254 -0.64 -37.28 -7.72
C PHE A 254 -0.26 -35.95 -7.05
N ARG A 255 -0.58 -34.84 -7.71
CA ARG A 255 -0.45 -33.47 -7.20
C ARG A 255 -1.82 -32.82 -7.22
N LEU A 256 -2.08 -32.05 -6.17
CA LEU A 256 -3.30 -31.29 -5.99
C LEU A 256 -2.99 -29.81 -5.89
N GLU A 257 -3.70 -29.02 -6.68
CA GLU A 257 -3.64 -27.57 -6.66
C GLU A 257 -5.05 -27.00 -6.49
N LEU A 258 -5.19 -25.98 -5.64
CA LEU A 258 -6.45 -25.29 -5.40
C LEU A 258 -6.44 -23.95 -6.15
N PHE A 259 -7.56 -23.62 -6.78
CA PHE A 259 -7.77 -22.38 -7.52
C PHE A 259 -9.07 -21.71 -7.09
N ASP A 260 -9.09 -20.37 -7.05
CA ASP A 260 -10.32 -19.62 -6.75
C ASP A 260 -11.28 -19.56 -7.95
N GLN A 261 -10.75 -19.62 -9.18
CA GLN A 261 -11.50 -19.65 -10.43
C GLN A 261 -10.95 -20.73 -11.35
N GLY A 262 -11.83 -21.37 -12.13
CA GLY A 262 -11.46 -22.46 -13.03
C GLY A 262 -10.46 -22.02 -14.12
N PRO A 263 -9.62 -22.94 -14.63
CA PRO A 263 -8.56 -22.64 -15.61
C PRO A 263 -9.07 -22.32 -17.04
N GLY A 264 -10.20 -21.65 -17.19
CA GLY A 264 -10.79 -21.23 -18.47
C GLY A 264 -11.41 -19.82 -18.50
N GLU A 265 -11.30 -19.06 -17.41
CA GLU A 265 -11.76 -17.66 -17.29
C GLU A 265 -10.58 -16.70 -17.01
N GLN A 266 -9.46 -16.87 -17.72
CA GLN A 266 -8.38 -15.87 -17.81
C GLN A 266 -8.26 -15.33 -19.22
#